data_AF-A0A945Y3X6-F1
#
_entry.id   AF-A0A945Y3X6-F1
#
_cell.length_a   1.000
_cell.length_b   1.000
_cell.length_c   1.000
_cell.angle_alpha   90.00
_cell.angle_beta   90.00
_cell.angle_gamma   90.00
#
_symmetry.space_group_name_H-M   'P 1'
#
loop_
_entity.id
_entity.type
_entity.pdbx_description
1 polymer ?
#
loop_
_entity_poly.entity_id
_entity_poly.type
_entity_poly.pdbx_seq_one_letter_code
_entity_poly.pdbx_strand_id
1 'polypeptide(L)'
;MKIEDYLDSTYLKTAEQSNVSEEENKINVIHVIKESIQNNFKLVMIRPKYVSLAKQMISESNSEVLVGTVIDFPFGNGTTEQKIKEANEVISLGADDLDFVCDYNLFKQCSFDKFDIDIFEGTKIGLDNNKTVKWIIETGALSKDEIKSITKRISKIVTENFPELADNVFIKTSTGYYGGFGATVSDVKLMKSVSGNLPIKASGGVSDFKEFERILEAGATRVGTSKALNIYLKK
;
A
#
# COMPACT_ATOMS: atom_id res chain seq x y z
N MET A 1 12.42 1.54 19.12
CA MET A 1 11.59 1.35 17.92
C MET A 1 11.16 -0.10 17.89
N LYS A 2 9.86 -0.38 17.82
CA LYS A 2 9.33 -1.73 17.56
C LYS A 2 9.20 -1.89 16.06
N ILE A 3 9.93 -2.83 15.47
CA ILE A 3 10.03 -2.94 14.00
C ILE A 3 8.73 -3.46 13.41
N GLU A 4 8.07 -4.35 14.13
CA GLU A 4 6.77 -4.90 13.82
C GLU A 4 5.71 -3.82 13.51
N ASP A 5 5.79 -2.65 14.16
CA ASP A 5 4.89 -1.51 13.94
C ASP A 5 5.03 -0.84 12.55
N TYR A 6 6.12 -1.14 11.84
CA TYR A 6 6.42 -0.60 10.50
C TYR A 6 6.18 -1.62 9.38
N LEU A 7 5.98 -2.89 9.70
CA LEU A 7 5.95 -3.97 8.72
C LEU A 7 4.52 -4.29 8.27
N ASP A 8 4.29 -4.13 6.97
CA ASP A 8 3.13 -4.66 6.26
C ASP A 8 3.55 -5.97 5.56
N SER A 9 3.24 -7.13 6.14
CA SER A 9 3.55 -8.43 5.52
C SER A 9 2.66 -8.65 4.30
N THR A 10 3.27 -8.79 3.13
CA THR A 10 2.57 -8.63 1.84
C THR A 10 2.59 -9.91 1.01
N TYR A 11 1.41 -10.37 0.60
CA TYR A 11 1.24 -11.43 -0.40
C TYR A 11 0.10 -11.10 -1.37
N LEU A 12 0.47 -10.65 -2.57
CA LEU A 12 -0.47 -10.22 -3.61
C LEU A 12 -0.41 -11.10 -4.88
N LYS A 13 0.37 -12.17 -4.89
CA LYS A 13 0.48 -13.03 -6.06
C LYS A 13 -0.82 -13.80 -6.30
N THR A 14 -1.22 -13.90 -7.58
CA THR A 14 -2.25 -14.86 -8.00
C THR A 14 -1.67 -16.27 -8.04
N ALA A 15 -2.54 -17.28 -8.10
CA ALA A 15 -2.13 -18.68 -8.26
C ALA A 15 -1.26 -18.87 -9.51
N GLU A 16 -1.66 -18.26 -10.62
CA GLU A 16 -0.89 -18.20 -11.88
C GLU A 16 0.50 -17.57 -11.69
N GLN A 17 0.58 -16.39 -11.06
CA GLN A 17 1.86 -15.70 -10.81
C GLN A 17 2.80 -16.47 -9.86
N SER A 18 2.22 -17.31 -9.01
CA SER A 18 2.95 -18.19 -8.10
C SER A 18 3.24 -19.57 -8.70
N ASN A 19 2.70 -19.88 -9.88
CA ASN A 19 2.75 -21.19 -10.52
C ASN A 19 2.28 -22.33 -9.59
N VAL A 20 1.12 -22.13 -8.95
CA VAL A 20 0.47 -23.09 -8.04
C VAL A 20 -1.04 -23.13 -8.31
N SER A 21 -1.75 -24.09 -7.71
CA SER A 21 -3.21 -24.14 -7.72
C SER A 21 -3.85 -23.04 -6.85
N GLU A 22 -5.14 -22.76 -7.04
CA GLU A 22 -5.87 -21.80 -6.20
C GLU A 22 -5.93 -22.23 -4.72
N GLU A 23 -5.97 -23.53 -4.44
CA GLU A 23 -5.92 -24.06 -3.08
C GLU A 23 -4.55 -23.84 -2.45
N GLU A 24 -3.46 -24.14 -3.16
CA GLU A 24 -2.10 -23.85 -2.68
C GLU A 24 -1.87 -22.35 -2.49
N ASN A 25 -2.41 -21.51 -3.38
CA ASN A 25 -2.33 -20.06 -3.25
C ASN A 25 -3.08 -19.57 -2.00
N LYS A 26 -4.24 -20.14 -1.70
CA LYS A 26 -4.98 -19.86 -0.46
C LYS A 26 -4.21 -20.30 0.78
N ILE A 27 -3.52 -21.45 0.73
CA ILE A 27 -2.64 -21.89 1.83
C ILE A 27 -1.50 -20.87 2.06
N ASN A 28 -0.89 -20.34 1.00
CA ASN A 28 0.13 -19.30 1.13
C ASN A 28 -0.41 -18.04 1.81
N VAL A 29 -1.63 -17.62 1.45
CA VAL A 29 -2.30 -16.47 2.09
C VAL A 29 -2.54 -16.73 3.58
N ILE A 30 -3.09 -17.91 3.93
CA ILE A 30 -3.32 -18.32 5.33
C ILE A 30 -2.00 -18.31 6.11
N HIS A 31 -0.91 -18.77 5.51
CA HIS A 31 0.41 -18.75 6.14
C HIS A 31 0.87 -17.34 6.47
N VAL A 32 0.74 -16.40 5.53
CA VAL A 32 1.13 -14.99 5.73
C VAL A 32 0.25 -14.29 6.78
N ILE A 33 -1.04 -14.62 6.85
CA ILE A 33 -1.94 -14.12 7.91
C ILE A 33 -1.47 -14.63 9.28
N LYS A 34 -1.21 -15.94 9.40
CA LYS A 34 -0.71 -16.55 10.65
C LYS A 34 0.63 -15.96 11.09
N GLU A 35 1.57 -15.79 10.16
CA GLU A 35 2.86 -15.16 10.43
C GLU A 35 2.68 -13.74 10.96
N SER A 36 1.79 -12.96 10.36
CA SER A 36 1.52 -11.59 10.77
C SER A 36 0.95 -11.53 12.19
N ILE A 37 -0.02 -12.39 12.50
CA ILE A 37 -0.61 -12.53 13.85
C ILE A 37 0.46 -12.93 14.87
N GLN A 38 1.25 -13.97 14.58
CA GLN A 38 2.25 -14.51 15.50
C GLN A 38 3.35 -13.50 15.87
N ASN A 39 3.67 -12.58 14.96
CA ASN A 39 4.73 -11.61 15.14
C ASN A 39 4.21 -10.18 15.41
N ASN A 40 2.89 -10.01 15.58
CA ASN A 40 2.24 -8.72 15.79
C ASN A 40 2.66 -7.65 14.77
N PHE A 41 2.80 -8.03 13.50
CA PHE A 41 3.08 -7.08 12.44
C PHE A 41 1.95 -6.07 12.33
N LYS A 42 2.28 -4.84 11.93
CA LYS A 42 1.30 -3.76 11.81
C LYS A 42 0.11 -4.14 10.95
N LEU A 43 0.36 -4.84 9.83
CA LEU A 43 -0.65 -5.15 8.85
C LEU A 43 -0.29 -6.39 8.02
N VAL A 44 -1.31 -7.12 7.58
CA VAL A 44 -1.24 -8.09 6.49
C VAL A 44 -1.86 -7.52 5.21
N MET A 45 -1.12 -7.51 4.10
CA MET A 45 -1.54 -6.97 2.80
C MET A 45 -1.84 -8.10 1.82
N ILE A 46 -3.11 -8.26 1.49
CA ILE A 46 -3.65 -9.40 0.70
C ILE A 46 -4.67 -8.93 -0.33
N ARG A 47 -4.95 -9.77 -1.33
CA ARG A 47 -5.95 -9.44 -2.36
C ARG A 47 -7.39 -9.40 -1.81
N PRO A 48 -8.29 -8.62 -2.44
CA PRO A 48 -9.68 -8.42 -1.99
C PRO A 48 -10.42 -9.69 -1.58
N LYS A 49 -10.30 -10.76 -2.40
CA LYS A 49 -10.98 -12.05 -2.16
C LYS A 49 -10.64 -12.75 -0.84
N TYR A 50 -9.57 -12.33 -0.14
CA TYR A 50 -9.14 -12.93 1.11
C TYR A 50 -9.36 -12.03 2.33
N VAL A 51 -9.92 -10.82 2.16
CA VAL A 51 -10.10 -9.85 3.26
C VAL A 51 -10.95 -10.44 4.39
N SER A 52 -12.13 -11.01 4.07
CA SER A 52 -13.01 -11.59 5.09
C SER A 52 -12.35 -12.75 5.84
N LEU A 53 -11.58 -13.58 5.12
CA LEU A 53 -10.82 -14.68 5.73
C LEU A 53 -9.79 -14.14 6.74
N ALA A 54 -9.03 -13.10 6.37
CA ALA A 54 -8.05 -12.51 7.27
C ALA A 54 -8.70 -11.87 8.49
N LYS A 55 -9.79 -11.12 8.32
CA LYS A 55 -10.53 -10.51 9.43
C LYS A 55 -11.07 -11.56 10.40
N GLN A 56 -11.60 -12.68 9.89
CA GLN A 56 -12.03 -13.80 10.73
C GLN A 56 -10.86 -14.35 11.56
N MET A 57 -9.75 -14.71 10.93
CA MET A 57 -8.59 -15.30 11.62
C MET A 57 -7.97 -14.37 12.66
N ILE A 58 -7.89 -13.07 12.35
CA ILE A 58 -7.37 -12.04 13.26
C ILE A 58 -8.30 -11.89 14.49
N SER A 59 -9.62 -11.86 14.26
CA SER A 59 -10.59 -11.81 15.36
C SER A 59 -10.55 -13.06 16.25
N GLU A 60 -10.50 -14.26 15.66
CA GLU A 60 -10.44 -15.53 16.41
C GLU A 60 -9.18 -15.66 17.26
N SER A 61 -8.10 -14.97 16.88
CA SER A 61 -6.83 -14.95 17.61
C SER A 61 -6.69 -13.80 18.61
N ASN A 62 -7.69 -12.91 18.74
CA ASN A 62 -7.62 -11.67 19.53
C ASN A 62 -6.39 -10.81 19.18
N SER A 63 -6.06 -10.74 17.89
CA SER A 63 -4.90 -9.99 17.40
C SER A 63 -5.30 -8.59 16.93
N GLU A 64 -4.37 -7.64 17.05
CA GLU A 64 -4.54 -6.25 16.59
C GLU A 64 -3.99 -6.00 15.17
N VAL A 65 -3.54 -7.04 14.47
CA VAL A 65 -3.05 -6.92 13.09
C VAL A 65 -4.14 -6.34 12.19
N LEU A 66 -3.78 -5.31 11.42
CA LEU A 66 -4.68 -4.69 10.45
C LEU A 66 -4.73 -5.51 9.14
N VAL A 67 -5.83 -5.43 8.40
CA VAL A 67 -5.97 -6.01 7.06
C VAL A 67 -5.95 -4.92 6.02
N GLY A 68 -4.92 -4.93 5.19
CA GLY A 68 -4.83 -4.09 4.01
C GLY A 68 -5.17 -4.84 2.73
N THR A 69 -5.75 -4.13 1.78
CA THR A 69 -5.92 -4.65 0.42
C THR A 69 -5.64 -3.57 -0.62
N VAL A 70 -5.71 -3.96 -1.90
CA VAL A 70 -5.36 -3.13 -3.04
C VAL A 70 -6.59 -2.79 -3.87
N ILE A 71 -6.61 -1.62 -4.49
CA ILE A 71 -7.69 -1.15 -5.37
C ILE A 71 -7.12 -0.81 -6.74
N ASP A 72 -7.80 -1.29 -7.79
CA ASP A 72 -7.43 -1.14 -9.20
C ASP A 72 -5.98 -1.59 -9.50
N PHE A 73 -5.61 -2.70 -8.88
CA PHE A 73 -4.24 -3.19 -8.85
C PHE A 73 -3.97 -4.27 -9.90
N PRO A 74 -2.81 -4.24 -10.60
CA PRO A 74 -1.66 -3.37 -10.34
C PRO A 74 -1.57 -2.13 -11.24
N PHE A 75 -2.51 -1.90 -12.16
CA PHE A 75 -2.28 -0.94 -13.26
C PHE A 75 -2.86 0.45 -13.02
N GLY A 76 -3.88 0.60 -12.18
CA GLY A 76 -4.46 1.91 -11.85
C GLY A 76 -5.24 2.60 -12.97
N ASN A 77 -5.52 1.90 -14.07
CA ASN A 77 -6.13 2.43 -15.29
C ASN A 77 -7.66 2.19 -15.38
N GLY A 78 -8.28 1.73 -14.30
CA GLY A 78 -9.73 1.64 -14.17
C GLY A 78 -10.40 3.00 -14.14
N THR A 79 -11.72 3.01 -14.34
CA THR A 79 -12.53 4.21 -14.17
C THR A 79 -12.66 4.57 -12.68
N THR A 80 -12.94 5.83 -12.38
CA THR A 80 -13.21 6.27 -11.01
C THR A 80 -14.34 5.45 -10.38
N GLU A 81 -15.42 5.21 -11.13
CA GLU A 81 -16.55 4.38 -10.67
C GLU A 81 -16.11 2.96 -10.29
N GLN A 82 -15.24 2.32 -11.08
CA GLN A 82 -14.71 0.99 -10.77
C GLN A 82 -13.87 1.00 -9.48
N LYS A 83 -12.98 2.00 -9.31
CA LYS A 83 -12.17 2.17 -8.09
C LYS A 83 -13.06 2.32 -6.85
N ILE A 84 -14.09 3.17 -6.93
CA ILE A 84 -15.02 3.42 -5.82
C ILE A 84 -15.90 2.21 -5.53
N LYS A 85 -16.33 1.47 -6.55
CA LYS A 85 -17.07 0.22 -6.37
C LYS A 85 -16.23 -0.84 -5.65
N GLU A 86 -14.99 -1.06 -6.10
CA GLU A 86 -14.06 -2.00 -5.45
C GLU A 86 -13.74 -1.58 -4.01
N ALA A 87 -13.53 -0.27 -3.76
CA ALA A 87 -13.31 0.27 -2.43
C ALA A 87 -14.49 0.01 -1.48
N ASN A 88 -15.74 0.27 -1.92
CA ASN A 88 -16.94 -0.04 -1.14
C ASN A 88 -17.03 -1.54 -0.81
N GLU A 89 -16.74 -2.39 -1.80
CA GLU A 89 -16.76 -3.84 -1.61
C GLU A 89 -15.79 -4.26 -0.50
N VAL A 90 -14.52 -3.87 -0.58
CA VAL A 90 -13.53 -4.30 0.43
C VAL A 90 -13.71 -3.63 1.80
N ILE A 91 -14.28 -2.43 1.86
CA ILE A 91 -14.74 -1.81 3.12
C ILE A 91 -15.80 -2.71 3.77
N SER A 92 -16.77 -3.21 2.99
CA SER A 92 -17.82 -4.10 3.51
C SER A 92 -17.26 -5.46 3.98
N LEU A 93 -16.16 -5.92 3.37
CA LEU A 93 -15.44 -7.12 3.82
C LEU A 93 -14.59 -6.89 5.07
N GLY A 94 -14.45 -5.63 5.51
CA GLY A 94 -13.76 -5.27 6.75
C GLY A 94 -12.30 -4.86 6.58
N ALA A 95 -11.85 -4.48 5.38
CA ALA A 95 -10.51 -3.93 5.18
C ALA A 95 -10.30 -2.69 6.07
N ASP A 96 -9.09 -2.57 6.64
CA ASP A 96 -8.66 -1.45 7.48
C ASP A 96 -7.89 -0.41 6.66
N ASP A 97 -7.11 -0.89 5.68
CA ASP A 97 -6.28 -0.07 4.81
C ASP A 97 -6.55 -0.34 3.32
N LEU A 98 -6.65 0.73 2.52
CA LEU A 98 -6.93 0.70 1.09
C LEU A 98 -5.73 1.25 0.30
N ASP A 99 -4.97 0.38 -0.36
CA ASP A 99 -3.84 0.75 -1.21
C ASP A 99 -4.29 0.89 -2.68
N PHE A 100 -4.72 2.09 -3.08
CA PHE A 100 -5.12 2.41 -4.45
C PHE A 100 -3.92 2.58 -5.38
N VAL A 101 -4.04 2.12 -6.63
CA VAL A 101 -3.07 2.48 -7.68
C VAL A 101 -3.52 3.76 -8.39
N CYS A 102 -2.63 4.76 -8.42
CA CYS A 102 -2.85 5.96 -9.21
C CYS A 102 -2.81 5.62 -10.69
N ASP A 103 -3.56 6.35 -11.52
CA ASP A 103 -3.35 6.30 -12.97
C ASP A 103 -2.10 7.12 -13.34
N TYR A 104 -0.92 6.54 -13.09
CA TYR A 104 0.35 7.20 -13.35
C TYR A 104 0.57 7.47 -14.85
N ASN A 105 -0.11 6.74 -15.74
CA ASN A 105 -0.03 7.01 -17.18
C ASN A 105 -0.76 8.29 -17.56
N LEU A 106 -1.96 8.54 -17.02
CA LEU A 106 -2.65 9.82 -17.19
C LEU A 106 -1.84 10.98 -16.63
N PHE A 107 -1.19 10.77 -15.47
CA PHE A 107 -0.31 11.79 -14.90
C PHE A 107 0.82 12.18 -15.86
N LYS A 108 1.50 11.19 -16.48
CA LYS A 108 2.55 11.42 -17.49
C LYS A 108 2.03 12.15 -18.73
N GLN A 109 0.78 11.90 -19.11
CA GLN A 109 0.11 12.57 -20.22
C GLN A 109 -0.41 13.97 -19.85
N CYS A 110 -0.17 14.44 -18.62
CA CYS A 110 -0.71 15.70 -18.09
C CYS A 110 -2.25 15.76 -18.06
N SER A 111 -2.90 14.60 -18.09
CA SER A 111 -4.36 14.45 -18.04
C SER A 111 -4.84 14.46 -16.59
N PHE A 112 -4.79 15.64 -15.97
CA PHE A 112 -4.95 15.74 -14.52
C PHE A 112 -6.39 15.71 -14.01
N ASP A 113 -7.40 16.00 -14.83
CA ASP A 113 -8.78 16.10 -14.35
C ASP A 113 -9.28 14.77 -13.76
N LYS A 114 -9.16 13.66 -14.50
CA LYS A 114 -9.49 12.33 -13.96
C LYS A 114 -8.56 11.92 -12.83
N PHE A 115 -7.27 12.23 -12.94
CA PHE A 115 -6.28 11.90 -11.90
C PHE A 115 -6.70 12.51 -10.55
N ASP A 116 -7.04 13.80 -10.54
CA ASP A 116 -7.44 14.52 -9.34
C ASP A 116 -8.75 14.00 -8.77
N ILE A 117 -9.71 13.68 -9.64
CA ILE A 117 -10.98 13.05 -9.25
C ILE A 117 -10.72 11.70 -8.59
N ASP A 118 -9.87 10.85 -9.16
CA ASP A 118 -9.51 9.56 -8.58
C ASP A 118 -8.90 9.74 -7.17
N ILE A 119 -7.93 10.66 -7.03
CA ILE A 119 -7.29 10.95 -5.73
C ILE A 119 -8.32 11.43 -4.71
N PHE A 120 -9.16 12.40 -5.08
CA PHE A 120 -10.15 12.97 -4.18
C PHE A 120 -11.20 11.95 -3.76
N GLU A 121 -11.88 11.29 -4.71
CA GLU A 121 -12.96 10.35 -4.44
C GLU A 121 -12.45 9.11 -3.69
N GLY A 122 -11.29 8.57 -4.09
CA GLY A 122 -10.67 7.41 -3.45
C GLY A 122 -10.17 7.72 -2.03
N THR A 123 -9.66 8.92 -1.79
CA THR A 123 -9.33 9.37 -0.42
C THR A 123 -10.61 9.59 0.39
N LYS A 124 -11.61 10.26 -0.17
CA LYS A 124 -12.88 10.55 0.51
C LYS A 124 -13.57 9.29 1.01
N ILE A 125 -13.75 8.29 0.14
CA ILE A 125 -14.44 7.05 0.52
C ILE A 125 -13.74 6.32 1.67
N GLY A 126 -12.40 6.26 1.65
CA GLY A 126 -11.65 5.62 2.72
C GLY A 126 -11.77 6.37 4.04
N LEU A 127 -11.56 7.69 4.02
CA LEU A 127 -11.62 8.52 5.22
C LEU A 127 -13.02 8.58 5.83
N ASP A 128 -14.07 8.72 5.02
CA ASP A 128 -15.47 8.71 5.48
C ASP A 128 -15.85 7.39 6.18
N ASN A 129 -15.12 6.30 5.89
CA ASN A 129 -15.30 4.98 6.49
C ASN A 129 -14.22 4.65 7.54
N ASN A 130 -13.48 5.64 8.05
CA ASN A 130 -12.40 5.48 9.04
C ASN A 130 -11.30 4.50 8.60
N LYS A 131 -10.92 4.53 7.32
CA LYS A 131 -9.87 3.68 6.74
C LYS A 131 -8.60 4.47 6.46
N THR A 132 -7.47 3.79 6.51
CA THR A 132 -6.20 4.34 6.00
C THR A 132 -6.22 4.25 4.47
N VAL A 133 -5.92 5.35 3.78
CA VAL A 133 -5.81 5.35 2.31
C VAL A 133 -4.35 5.45 1.92
N LYS A 134 -3.92 4.69 0.90
CA LYS A 134 -2.56 4.81 0.36
C LYS A 134 -2.60 4.88 -1.15
N TRP A 135 -1.91 5.87 -1.71
CA TRP A 135 -1.82 6.07 -3.15
C TRP A 135 -0.49 5.54 -3.67
N ILE A 136 -0.52 4.41 -4.39
CA ILE A 136 0.64 3.84 -5.09
C ILE A 136 0.89 4.66 -6.35
N ILE A 137 2.06 5.30 -6.43
CA ILE A 137 2.44 6.15 -7.57
C ILE A 137 3.23 5.40 -8.66
N GLU A 138 3.69 4.17 -8.35
CA GLU A 138 4.55 3.34 -9.18
C GLU A 138 5.86 4.05 -9.61
N THR A 139 6.74 4.30 -8.64
CA THR A 139 8.03 4.97 -8.86
C THR A 139 8.89 4.35 -9.97
N GLY A 140 8.79 3.04 -10.21
CA GLY A 140 9.53 2.37 -11.28
C GLY A 140 9.12 2.82 -12.70
N ALA A 141 7.93 3.39 -12.87
CA ALA A 141 7.41 3.88 -14.15
C ALA A 141 7.62 5.39 -14.37
N LEU A 142 8.21 6.08 -13.39
CA LEU A 142 8.30 7.54 -13.31
C LEU A 142 9.77 8.00 -13.21
N SER A 143 10.06 9.12 -13.87
CA SER A 143 11.29 9.89 -13.64
C SER A 143 11.27 10.56 -12.28
N LYS A 144 12.43 11.04 -11.80
CA LYS A 144 12.53 11.76 -10.52
C LYS A 144 11.65 13.01 -10.49
N ASP A 145 11.57 13.75 -11.60
CA ASP A 145 10.72 14.94 -11.69
C ASP A 145 9.23 14.59 -11.63
N GLU A 146 8.83 13.50 -12.29
CA GLU A 146 7.46 12.99 -12.20
C GLU A 146 7.13 12.48 -10.79
N ILE A 147 8.02 11.73 -10.13
CA ILE A 147 7.86 11.29 -8.72
C ILE A 147 7.66 12.50 -7.81
N LYS A 148 8.47 13.55 -7.98
CA LYS A 148 8.35 14.79 -7.20
C LYS A 148 7.01 15.48 -7.47
N SER A 149 6.63 15.60 -8.74
CA SER A 149 5.41 16.31 -9.17
C SER A 149 4.14 15.59 -8.71
N ILE A 150 4.05 14.27 -8.90
CA ILE A 150 2.88 13.46 -8.51
C ILE A 150 2.71 13.45 -6.99
N THR A 151 3.82 13.32 -6.24
CA THR A 151 3.80 13.36 -4.77
C THR A 151 3.29 14.71 -4.26
N LYS A 152 3.78 15.82 -4.84
CA LYS A 152 3.28 17.17 -4.50
C LYS A 152 1.80 17.34 -4.81
N ARG A 153 1.36 16.83 -5.96
CA ARG A 153 -0.04 16.96 -6.40
C ARG A 153 -0.98 16.21 -5.45
N ILE A 154 -0.66 14.96 -5.11
CA ILE A 154 -1.44 14.17 -4.14
C ILE A 154 -1.45 14.87 -2.77
N SER A 155 -0.28 15.28 -2.28
CA SER A 155 -0.16 16.01 -1.00
C SER A 155 -1.02 17.27 -0.98
N LYS A 156 -1.01 18.07 -2.06
CA LYS A 156 -1.85 19.26 -2.20
C LYS A 156 -3.34 18.92 -2.13
N ILE A 157 -3.82 17.96 -2.93
CA ILE A 157 -5.23 17.55 -2.93
C ILE A 157 -5.66 17.11 -1.53
N VAL A 158 -4.85 16.30 -0.85
CA VAL A 158 -5.18 15.79 0.48
C VAL A 158 -5.17 16.90 1.53
N THR A 159 -4.17 17.77 1.52
CA THR A 159 -4.07 18.85 2.51
C THR A 159 -5.14 19.93 2.33
N GLU A 160 -5.58 20.20 1.10
CA GLU A 160 -6.64 21.18 0.83
C GLU A 160 -8.04 20.65 1.18
N ASN A 161 -8.27 19.33 1.07
CA ASN A 161 -9.61 18.75 1.24
C ASN A 161 -9.80 17.95 2.55
N PHE A 162 -8.72 17.41 3.10
CA PHE A 162 -8.74 16.52 4.28
C PHE A 162 -7.62 16.85 5.30
N PRO A 163 -7.38 18.12 5.67
CA PRO A 163 -6.21 18.51 6.47
C PRO A 163 -6.10 17.78 7.81
N GLU A 164 -7.21 17.60 8.52
CA GLU A 164 -7.25 16.96 9.85
C GLU A 164 -7.03 15.43 9.80
N LEU A 165 -7.14 14.83 8.62
CA LEU A 165 -7.00 13.39 8.40
C LEU A 165 -5.83 13.05 7.48
N ALA A 166 -4.96 14.01 7.18
CA ALA A 166 -3.82 13.84 6.27
C ALA A 166 -2.85 12.74 6.73
N ASP A 167 -2.73 12.52 8.05
CA ASP A 167 -1.90 11.46 8.62
C ASP A 167 -2.43 10.04 8.33
N ASN A 168 -3.71 9.91 7.92
CA ASN A 168 -4.32 8.65 7.48
C ASN A 168 -4.19 8.42 5.96
N VAL A 169 -3.51 9.32 5.23
CA VAL A 169 -3.33 9.21 3.77
C VAL A 169 -1.85 9.11 3.42
N PHE A 170 -1.43 7.93 2.96
CA PHE A 170 -0.05 7.65 2.61
C PHE A 170 0.18 7.85 1.11
N ILE A 171 1.42 8.17 0.75
CA ILE A 171 1.92 8.00 -0.62
C ILE A 171 2.83 6.77 -0.61
N LYS A 172 2.54 5.82 -1.49
CA LYS A 172 3.22 4.52 -1.57
C LYS A 172 4.07 4.43 -2.83
N THR A 173 5.28 3.90 -2.72
CA THR A 173 6.25 3.88 -3.84
C THR A 173 5.77 3.02 -5.01
N SER A 174 5.58 1.72 -4.82
CA SER A 174 5.55 0.77 -5.93
C SER A 174 4.55 -0.37 -5.69
N THR A 175 4.04 -0.97 -6.77
CA THR A 175 3.22 -2.19 -6.66
C THR A 175 4.07 -3.43 -6.39
N GLY A 176 5.33 -3.42 -6.84
CA GLY A 176 6.20 -4.59 -6.90
C GLY A 176 5.98 -5.47 -8.15
N TYR A 177 5.14 -5.05 -9.08
CA TYR A 177 4.82 -5.77 -10.33
C TYR A 177 5.38 -5.09 -11.58
N TYR A 178 5.81 -3.83 -11.49
CA TYR A 178 6.40 -3.10 -12.62
C TYR A 178 7.87 -3.48 -12.83
N GLY A 179 8.13 -4.44 -13.72
CA GLY A 179 9.48 -4.84 -14.14
C GLY A 179 10.39 -5.36 -13.02
N GLY A 180 9.83 -5.69 -11.85
CA GLY A 180 10.60 -6.03 -10.65
C GLY A 180 11.25 -4.82 -9.95
N PHE A 181 11.03 -3.60 -10.43
CA PHE A 181 11.49 -2.38 -9.78
C PHE A 181 10.65 -2.09 -8.53
N GLY A 182 11.31 -1.52 -7.51
CA GLY A 182 10.70 -1.27 -6.21
C GLY A 182 11.16 0.04 -5.58
N ALA A 183 10.90 0.20 -4.29
CA ALA A 183 11.34 1.35 -3.52
C ALA A 183 12.87 1.46 -3.54
N THR A 184 13.38 2.65 -3.83
CA THR A 184 14.77 2.99 -3.53
C THR A 184 14.83 4.01 -2.40
N VAL A 185 15.90 4.00 -1.62
CA VAL A 185 16.20 5.02 -0.59
C VAL A 185 16.11 6.43 -1.19
N SER A 186 16.57 6.58 -2.44
CA SER A 186 16.54 7.87 -3.14
C SER A 186 15.11 8.33 -3.48
N ASP A 187 14.21 7.42 -3.86
CA ASP A 187 12.81 7.75 -4.14
C ASP A 187 12.07 8.11 -2.86
N VAL A 188 12.26 7.33 -1.79
CA VAL A 188 11.64 7.61 -0.49
C VAL A 188 12.06 8.99 0.02
N LYS A 189 13.36 9.30 -0.02
CA LYS A 189 13.87 10.62 0.40
C LYS A 189 13.30 11.75 -0.46
N LEU A 190 13.21 11.54 -1.77
CA LEU A 190 12.63 12.52 -2.68
C LEU A 190 11.14 12.74 -2.39
N MET A 191 10.35 11.67 -2.27
CA MET A 191 8.94 11.75 -1.92
C MET A 191 8.75 12.46 -0.58
N LYS A 192 9.51 12.08 0.45
CA LYS A 192 9.38 12.70 1.78
C LYS A 192 9.72 14.19 1.78
N SER A 193 10.66 14.62 0.94
CA SER A 193 11.01 16.06 0.82
C SER A 193 9.88 16.93 0.27
N VAL A 194 8.84 16.33 -0.32
CA VAL A 194 7.73 17.05 -0.96
C VAL A 194 6.33 16.54 -0.61
N SER A 195 6.20 15.52 0.25
CA SER A 195 4.91 14.98 0.68
C SER A 195 4.22 15.81 1.77
N GLY A 196 4.92 16.80 2.34
CA GLY A 196 4.45 17.54 3.50
C GLY A 196 4.27 16.60 4.69
N ASN A 197 3.07 16.63 5.28
CA ASN A 197 2.73 15.80 6.43
C ASN A 197 2.34 14.37 6.05
N LEU A 198 1.99 14.12 4.78
CA LEU A 198 1.55 12.78 4.38
C LEU A 198 2.68 11.76 4.63
N PRO A 199 2.38 10.66 5.33
CA PRO A 199 3.33 9.58 5.56
C PRO A 199 3.68 8.84 4.26
N ILE A 200 4.86 8.21 4.25
CA ILE A 200 5.37 7.46 3.10
C ILE A 200 5.39 5.97 3.41
N LYS A 201 4.83 5.16 2.51
CA LYS A 201 5.00 3.70 2.52
C LYS A 201 5.96 3.28 1.42
N ALA A 202 7.07 2.65 1.81
CA ALA A 202 7.99 2.02 0.85
C ALA A 202 7.55 0.58 0.58
N SER A 203 7.52 0.16 -0.68
CA SER A 203 7.24 -1.22 -1.06
C SER A 203 7.92 -1.61 -2.37
N GLY A 204 8.15 -2.93 -2.51
CA GLY A 204 8.91 -3.51 -3.62
C GLY A 204 10.41 -3.48 -3.31
N GLY A 205 11.05 -4.64 -3.33
CA GLY A 205 12.52 -4.76 -3.19
C GLY A 205 13.06 -4.87 -1.76
N VAL A 206 12.39 -4.30 -0.75
CA VAL A 206 12.90 -4.29 0.64
C VAL A 206 12.93 -5.71 1.23
N SER A 207 14.12 -6.30 1.36
CA SER A 207 14.25 -7.74 1.65
C SER A 207 15.15 -8.10 2.83
N ASP A 208 15.91 -7.15 3.37
CA ASP A 208 16.76 -7.33 4.55
C ASP A 208 16.67 -6.14 5.52
N PHE A 209 17.18 -6.37 6.73
CA PHE A 209 17.13 -5.41 7.82
C PHE A 209 17.89 -4.11 7.54
N LYS A 210 19.05 -4.18 6.88
CA LYS A 210 19.86 -2.98 6.59
C LYS A 210 19.16 -2.09 5.57
N GLU A 211 18.52 -2.70 4.58
CA GLU A 211 17.70 -1.97 3.62
C GLU A 211 16.47 -1.35 4.30
N PHE A 212 15.80 -2.11 5.17
CA PHE A 212 14.69 -1.61 5.98
C PHE A 212 15.08 -0.38 6.81
N GLU A 213 16.21 -0.40 7.53
CA GLU A 213 16.70 0.74 8.30
C GLU A 213 16.93 1.97 7.42
N ARG A 214 17.63 1.81 6.28
CA ARG A 214 17.90 2.91 5.35
C ARG A 214 16.61 3.52 4.78
N ILE A 215 15.58 2.70 4.57
CA ILE A 215 14.28 3.16 4.09
C ILE A 215 13.55 3.97 5.17
N LEU A 216 13.62 3.57 6.43
CA LEU A 216 13.08 4.36 7.55
C LEU A 216 13.85 5.68 7.72
N GLU A 217 15.18 5.64 7.68
CA GLU A 217 16.04 6.85 7.73
C GLU A 217 15.74 7.82 6.57
N ALA A 218 15.35 7.31 5.40
CA ALA A 218 14.92 8.13 4.27
C ALA A 218 13.55 8.80 4.48
N GLY A 219 12.80 8.39 5.51
CA GLY A 219 11.55 9.01 5.92
C GLY A 219 10.28 8.18 5.64
N ALA A 220 10.43 6.90 5.29
CA ALA A 220 9.27 6.00 5.26
C ALA A 220 8.77 5.71 6.68
N THR A 221 7.47 5.63 6.85
CA THR A 221 6.79 5.26 8.12
C THR A 221 6.06 3.93 8.03
N ARG A 222 6.08 3.29 6.85
CA ARG A 222 5.64 1.92 6.65
C ARG A 222 6.44 1.22 5.55
N VAL A 223 6.63 -0.09 5.69
CA VAL A 223 7.34 -0.93 4.73
C VAL A 223 6.49 -2.13 4.34
N GLY A 224 6.09 -2.20 3.07
CA GLY A 224 5.41 -3.35 2.49
C GLY A 224 6.39 -4.34 1.85
N THR A 225 6.42 -5.57 2.36
CA THR A 225 7.39 -6.58 1.92
C THR A 225 6.84 -8.00 2.07
N SER A 226 7.23 -8.90 1.16
CA SER A 226 6.97 -10.34 1.27
C SER A 226 8.03 -11.07 2.13
N LYS A 227 8.97 -10.31 2.70
CA LYS A 227 10.09 -10.80 3.53
C LYS A 227 10.02 -10.24 4.96
N ALA A 228 8.82 -9.90 5.43
CA ALA A 228 8.61 -9.28 6.74
C ALA A 228 9.22 -10.11 7.88
N LEU A 229 8.98 -11.43 7.91
CA LEU A 229 9.60 -12.31 8.90
C LEU A 229 11.12 -12.35 8.81
N ASN A 230 11.70 -12.38 7.61
CA ASN A 230 13.16 -12.38 7.44
C ASN A 230 13.78 -11.09 7.98
N ILE A 231 13.14 -9.95 7.75
CA ILE A 231 13.58 -8.66 8.27
C ILE A 231 13.45 -8.65 9.80
N TYR A 232 12.31 -9.13 10.32
CA TYR A 232 12.02 -9.15 11.74
C TYR A 232 12.95 -10.06 12.56
N LEU A 233 13.29 -11.25 12.04
CA LEU A 233 14.13 -12.24 12.73
C LEU A 233 15.63 -11.89 12.72
N LYS A 234 16.08 -11.02 11.80
CA LYS A 234 17.49 -10.65 11.63
C LYS A 234 17.86 -9.31 12.29
N LYS A 235 17.03 -8.87 13.25
CA LYS A 235 17.27 -7.70 14.10
C LYS A 235 18.43 -7.91 15.08
#